data_AF-A0A929CQ93-F1
#
_entry.id   AF-A0A929CQ93-F1
#
_cell.length_a   1.000
_cell.length_b   1.000
_cell.length_c   1.000
_cell.angle_alpha   90.00
_cell.angle_beta   90.00
_cell.angle_gamma   90.00
#
_symmetry.space_group_name_H-M   'P 1'
#
loop_
_entity.id
_entity.type
_entity.pdbx_description
1 polymer ?
#
loop_
_entity_poly.entity_id
_entity_poly.type
_entity_poly.pdbx_seq_one_letter_code
_entity_poly.pdbx_strand_id
1 'polypeptide(L)' 'MNYQKPMPIVYKEVKLDHGYRIDLLVEEKVVIEIKAVEYLNDIHKAQTLTYL' A
#
# COMPACT_ATOMS: atom_id res chain seq x y z
N MET A 1 14.11 -13.01 5.59
CA MET A 1 13.82 -11.93 4.62
C MET A 1 12.34 -12.04 4.22
N ASN A 2 11.44 -11.35 4.92
CA ASN A 2 10.01 -11.28 4.58
C ASN A 2 9.43 -9.97 5.11
N TYR A 3 9.97 -8.84 4.62
CA TYR A 3 9.52 -7.51 5.05
C TYR A 3 8.20 -7.10 4.37
N GLN A 4 7.87 -7.71 3.24
CA GLN A 4 6.70 -7.36 2.44
C GLN A 4 5.55 -8.35 2.66
N LYS A 5 4.38 -7.84 3.01
CA LYS A 5 3.14 -8.62 3.07
C LYS A 5 2.27 -8.35 1.84
N PRO A 6 1.86 -9.37 1.08
CA PRO A 6 0.88 -9.22 0.01
C PRO A 6 -0.51 -8.96 0.62
N MET A 7 -1.20 -7.94 0.12
CA MET A 7 -2.57 -7.62 0.55
C MET A 7 -3.50 -7.41 -0.67
N PRO A 8 -4.74 -7.91 -0.62
CA PRO A 8 -5.71 -7.66 -1.68
C PRO A 8 -6.22 -6.21 -1.60
N ILE A 9 -6.15 -5.47 -2.71
CA ILE A 9 -6.78 -4.15 -2.82
C ILE A 9 -8.16 -4.30 -3.45
N VAL A 10 -9.17 -3.78 -2.74
CA VAL A 10 -10.52 -3.60 -3.27
C VAL A 10 -10.83 -2.11 -3.26
N TYR A 11 -10.87 -1.50 -4.44
CA TYR A 11 -11.24 -0.09 -4.59
C TYR A 11 -12.46 0.02 -5.50
N LYS A 12 -13.56 0.60 -4.99
CA LYS A 12 -14.82 0.77 -5.72
C LYS A 12 -15.27 -0.52 -6.42
N GLU A 13 -15.27 -1.64 -5.69
CA GLU A 13 -15.64 -2.99 -6.15
C GLU A 13 -14.71 -3.63 -7.20
N VAL A 14 -13.68 -2.92 -7.65
CA VAL A 14 -12.62 -3.49 -8.50
C VAL A 14 -11.57 -4.15 -7.61
N LYS A 15 -11.43 -5.47 -7.74
CA LYS A 15 -10.26 -6.21 -7.23
C LYS A 15 -9.09 -5.97 -8.16
N LEU A 16 -8.04 -5.34 -7.67
CA LEU A 16 -6.80 -5.20 -8.42
C LEU A 16 -5.97 -6.46 -8.20
N ASP A 17 -5.85 -7.30 -9.23
CA ASP A 17 -5.15 -8.61 -9.19
C ASP A 17 -3.64 -8.49 -8.93
N HIS A 18 -3.06 -7.31 -9.13
CA HIS A 18 -1.73 -6.99 -8.63
C HIS A 18 -1.82 -6.63 -7.14
N GLY A 19 -1.79 -7.64 -6.28
CA GLY A 19 -1.76 -7.47 -4.83
C GLY A 19 -0.62 -6.53 -4.44
N TYR A 20 -0.98 -5.31 -4.07
CA TYR A 20 -0.03 -4.33 -3.59
C TYR A 20 0.59 -4.86 -2.30
N ARG A 21 1.88 -4.60 -2.16
CA ARG A 21 2.66 -5.01 -0.99
C ARG A 21 2.94 -3.76 -0.19
N ILE A 22 2.71 -3.84 1.12
CA ILE A 22 3.21 -2.82 2.04
C ILE A 22 4.73 -2.85 1.96
N ASP A 23 5.35 -1.71 1.70
CA ASP A 23 6.82 -1.61 1.67
C ASP A 23 7.41 -1.92 3.05
N LEU A 24 6.87 -1.28 4.10
CA LEU A 24 7.29 -1.48 5.49
C LEU A 24 6.10 -1.39 6.46
N LEU A 25 6.04 -2.36 7.39
CA LEU A 25 5.13 -2.37 8.53
C LEU A 25 5.95 -2.40 9.82
N VAL A 26 5.90 -1.33 10.60
CA VAL A 26 6.67 -1.18 11.85
C VAL A 26 5.77 -1.50 13.03
N GLU A 27 6.24 -2.41 13.88
CA GLU A 27 5.55 -2.88 15.10
C GLU A 27 4.07 -3.26 14.89
N GLU A 28 3.70 -3.70 13.68
CA GLU A 28 2.30 -4.00 13.29
C GLU A 28 1.32 -2.82 13.46
N LYS A 29 1.84 -1.58 13.57
CA LYS A 29 1.05 -0.38 13.88
C LYS A 29 1.22 0.75 12.88
N VAL A 30 2.39 0.84 12.23
CA VAL A 30 2.73 1.96 11.34
C VAL A 30 3.05 1.44 9.95
N VAL A 31 2.27 1.88 8.97
CA VAL A 31 2.47 1.59 7.55
C VAL A 31 3.32 2.70 6.93
N ILE A 32 4.39 2.34 6.23
CA ILE A 32 5.24 3.27 5.48
C ILE A 32 5.31 2.82 4.03
N GLU A 33 5.01 3.73 3.11
CA GLU A 33 5.12 3.56 1.66
C GLU A 33 6.20 4.50 1.12
N ILE A 34 7.11 3.97 0.30
CA ILE A 34 8.24 4.73 -0.26
C ILE A 34 8.01 4.89 -1.75
N LYS A 35 7.96 6.14 -2.23
CA LYS A 35 7.76 6.45 -3.66
C LYS A 35 8.89 7.33 -4.18
N ALA A 36 9.50 6.92 -5.29
CA ALA A 36 10.47 7.73 -6.04
C ALA A 36 9.74 8.56 -7.11
N VAL A 37 9.06 9.63 -6.67
CA VAL A 37 8.23 10.49 -7.52
C VAL A 37 8.48 11.96 -7.17
N GLU A 38 8.26 12.87 -8.11
CA GLU A 38 8.41 14.31 -7.86
C GLU A 38 7.39 14.85 -6.84
N TYR A 39 6.17 14.31 -6.87
CA TYR A 39 5.11 14.68 -5.93
C TYR A 39 4.18 13.51 -5.63
N LEU A 40 3.58 13.55 -4.44
CA LEU A 40 2.51 12.62 -4.06
C LEU A 40 1.18 13.09 -4.66
N ASN A 41 0.43 12.16 -5.22
CA ASN A 41 -0.90 12.40 -5.78
C ASN A 41 -1.95 11.57 -5.02
N ASP A 42 -3.22 11.72 -5.38
CA ASP A 42 -4.32 11.07 -4.67
C ASP A 42 -4.32 9.55 -4.84
N ILE A 43 -3.73 9.00 -5.91
CA ILE A 43 -3.61 7.54 -6.05
C ILE A 43 -2.62 6.96 -5.04
N HIS A 44 -1.53 7.66 -4.73
CA HIS A 44 -0.61 7.22 -3.67
C HIS A 44 -1.30 7.19 -2.30
N LYS A 45 -2.13 8.20 -1.99
CA LYS A 45 -2.91 8.23 -0.74
C LYS A 45 -3.97 7.14 -0.70
N ALA A 46 -4.73 6.97 -1.79
CA ALA A 46 -5.74 5.92 -1.89
C ALA A 46 -5.12 4.53 -1.70
N GLN A 47 -3.92 4.31 -2.23
CA GLN A 47 -3.17 3.06 -2.01
C GLN A 47 -2.87 2.87 -0.52
N THR A 48 -2.28 3.85 0.17
CA THR A 48 -1.96 3.73 1.61
C THR A 48 -3.21 3.50 2.47
N LEU A 49 -4.32 4.19 2.16
CA LEU A 49 -5.59 4.03 2.87
C LEU A 49 -6.20 2.64 2.71
N THR A 50 -5.83 1.88 1.67
CA THR A 50 -6.35 0.52 1.51
C THR A 50 -5.83 -0.43 2.61
N TYR A 51 -4.75 -0.06 3.30
CA TYR A 51 -4.18 -0.85 4.38
C TYR A 51 -4.70 -0.50 5.79
N LEU A 52 -5.48 0.58 5.92
CA LEU A 52 -6.08 1.03 7.18
C LEU A 52 -7.54 0.58 7.27
#